data_AF-A0A1R2D080-F1
#
_entry.id   AF-A0A1R2D080-F1
#
_cell.length_a   1.000
_cell.length_b   1.000
_cell.length_c   1.000
_cell.angle_alpha   90.00
_cell.angle_beta   90.00
_cell.angle_gamma   90.00
#
_symmetry.space_group_name_H-M   'P 1'
#
loop_
_entity.id
_entity.type
_entity.pdbx_description
1 polymer ?
#
loop_
_entity_poly.entity_id
_entity_poly.type
_entity_poly.pdbx_seq_one_letter_code
_entity_poly.pdbx_strand_id
1 'polypeptide(L)'
;MEKNSPESENQYIEFIYGKRYIKLRWNPETTTEDMIMDAIDGIGRKLIEYFSASFINFVNDRGRVVYIDAIASEIISPVFIRAPDAKKNLISTEIIIQDLKCCKFDRKQFFIIKNSKLVEENFIELKEITWSEITKHTKRKDCWMVLYNKVYNVTDYIKKHPGGDVIFKSVGKDATLLFNKHHPWVNPETAMKGLCIGIAK
;
A
#
# COMPACT_ATOMS: atom_id res chain seq x y z
N MET A 1 -2.67 2.11 -25.69
CA MET A 1 -1.97 3.11 -24.86
C MET A 1 -2.33 2.80 -23.42
N GLU A 2 -1.49 2.00 -22.76
CA GLU A 2 -1.62 1.72 -21.33
C GLU A 2 -1.53 3.04 -20.58
N LYS A 3 -2.56 3.37 -19.80
CA LYS A 3 -2.48 4.49 -18.86
C LYS A 3 -1.48 4.07 -17.79
N ASN A 4 -0.32 4.73 -17.76
CA ASN A 4 0.68 4.59 -16.72
C ASN A 4 -0.02 4.62 -15.35
N SER A 5 0.07 3.51 -14.61
CA SER A 5 -0.29 3.46 -13.19
C SER A 5 0.53 4.55 -12.47
N PRO A 6 -0.03 5.31 -11.50
CA PRO A 6 0.72 6.27 -10.69
C PRO A 6 1.91 5.66 -9.91
N GLU A 7 2.09 4.34 -10.01
CA GLU A 7 3.27 3.62 -9.56
C GLU A 7 4.53 3.87 -10.40
N SER A 8 4.44 4.27 -11.67
CA SER A 8 5.61 4.38 -12.56
C SER A 8 6.45 5.64 -12.38
N GLU A 9 5.97 6.64 -11.61
CA GLU A 9 6.67 7.93 -11.40
C GLU A 9 7.39 8.01 -10.04
N ASN A 10 7.13 7.07 -9.13
CA ASN A 10 7.73 7.09 -7.80
C ASN A 10 8.99 6.22 -7.75
N GLN A 11 10.05 6.76 -7.16
CA GLN A 11 11.23 6.00 -6.78
C GLN A 11 10.97 5.21 -5.50
N TYR A 12 11.75 4.15 -5.28
CA TYR A 12 11.57 3.30 -4.11
C TYR A 12 12.85 2.57 -3.65
N ILE A 13 12.89 2.27 -2.35
CA ILE A 13 13.85 1.35 -1.73
C ILE A 13 13.07 0.24 -1.02
N GLU A 14 13.57 -0.97 -1.16
CA GLU A 14 13.00 -2.15 -0.52
C GLU A 14 13.87 -2.58 0.66
N PHE A 15 13.27 -2.72 1.84
CA PHE A 15 13.91 -3.25 3.04
C PHE A 15 13.35 -4.64 3.36
N ILE A 16 14.24 -5.61 3.53
CA ILE A 16 13.89 -7.01 3.75
C ILE A 16 14.49 -7.50 5.07
N TYR A 17 13.66 -8.13 5.88
CA TYR A 17 14.08 -8.80 7.10
C TYR A 17 13.31 -10.11 7.25
N GLY A 18 14.02 -11.25 7.25
CA GLY A 18 13.36 -12.56 7.34
C GLY A 18 12.26 -12.70 6.28
N LYS A 19 11.01 -12.89 6.73
CA LYS A 19 9.81 -12.98 5.86
C LYS A 19 9.03 -11.67 5.72
N ARG A 20 9.59 -10.54 6.17
CA ARG A 20 8.98 -9.22 6.09
C ARG A 20 9.55 -8.39 4.96
N TYR A 21 8.65 -7.62 4.36
CA TYR A 21 8.96 -6.71 3.27
C TYR A 21 8.45 -5.32 3.62
N ILE A 22 9.33 -4.33 3.49
CA ILE A 22 9.01 -2.92 3.67
C ILE A 22 9.40 -2.20 2.39
N LYS A 23 8.49 -1.41 1.83
CA LYS A 23 8.78 -0.57 0.66
C LYS A 23 8.65 0.90 1.04
N LEU A 24 9.75 1.64 0.95
CA LEU A 24 9.76 3.10 1.06
C LEU A 24 9.65 3.69 -0.34
N ARG A 25 8.69 4.59 -0.58
CA ARG A 25 8.47 5.25 -1.87
C ARG A 25 8.48 6.76 -1.72
N TRP A 26 8.88 7.46 -2.78
CA TRP A 26 8.84 8.91 -2.81
C TRP A 26 8.72 9.44 -4.24
N ASN A 27 8.30 10.70 -4.35
CA ASN A 27 8.30 11.42 -5.62
C ASN A 27 9.66 12.14 -5.78
N PRO A 28 10.48 11.81 -6.81
CA PRO A 28 11.81 12.39 -7.01
C PRO A 28 11.79 13.91 -7.25
N GLU A 29 10.71 14.46 -7.80
CA GLU A 29 10.60 15.89 -8.10
C GLU A 29 10.42 16.75 -6.84
N THR A 30 10.02 16.14 -5.73
CA THR A 30 9.62 16.85 -4.50
C THR A 30 10.33 16.37 -3.24
N THR A 31 11.20 15.36 -3.36
CA THR A 31 11.89 14.73 -2.23
C THR A 31 13.39 14.89 -2.38
N THR A 32 14.03 15.47 -1.37
CA THR A 32 15.50 15.62 -1.33
C THR A 32 16.17 14.37 -0.78
N GLU A 33 17.47 14.21 -1.05
CA GLU A 33 18.26 13.11 -0.51
C GLU A 33 18.25 13.09 1.03
N ASP A 34 18.36 14.25 1.68
CA ASP A 34 18.25 14.37 3.14
C ASP A 34 16.91 13.83 3.68
N MET A 35 15.81 14.12 3.00
CA MET A 35 14.49 13.58 3.39
C MET A 35 14.45 12.06 3.29
N ILE A 36 15.16 11.48 2.31
CA ILE A 36 15.30 10.03 2.15
C ILE A 36 16.16 9.47 3.28
N MET A 37 17.31 10.08 3.58
CA MET A 37 18.17 9.66 4.69
C MET A 37 17.43 9.68 6.04
N ASP A 38 16.70 10.76 6.32
CA ASP A 38 15.86 10.89 7.52
C ASP A 38 14.77 9.82 7.58
N ALA A 39 14.15 9.50 6.43
CA ALA A 39 13.16 8.44 6.35
C ALA A 39 13.76 7.06 6.63
N ILE A 40 14.94 6.76 6.08
CA ILE A 40 15.69 5.51 6.32
C ILE A 40 16.07 5.39 7.79
N ASP A 41 16.59 6.46 8.40
CA ASP A 41 16.90 6.51 9.83
C ASP A 41 15.65 6.31 10.70
N GLY A 42 14.53 6.95 10.32
CA GLY A 42 13.24 6.76 10.97
C GLY A 42 12.73 5.31 10.90
N ILE A 43 12.90 4.64 9.76
CA ILE A 43 12.64 3.20 9.63
C ILE A 43 13.58 2.40 10.54
N GLY A 44 14.87 2.74 10.56
CA GLY A 44 15.87 2.09 11.40
C GLY A 44 15.52 2.14 12.88
N ARG A 45 15.15 3.31 13.40
CA ARG A 45 14.70 3.49 14.79
C ARG A 45 13.46 2.66 15.12
N LYS A 46 12.45 2.65 14.24
CA LYS A 46 11.26 1.80 14.41
C LYS A 46 11.60 0.31 14.46
N LEU A 47 12.57 -0.13 13.65
CA LEU A 47 13.02 -1.51 13.63
C LEU A 47 13.80 -1.89 14.90
N ILE A 48 14.69 -1.02 15.37
CA ILE A 48 15.42 -1.20 16.65
C ILE A 48 14.41 -1.42 17.79
N GLU A 49 13.40 -0.55 17.90
CA GLU A 49 12.32 -0.67 18.88
C GLU A 49 11.54 -1.97 18.68
N TYR A 50 11.12 -2.25 17.44
CA TYR A 50 10.36 -3.44 17.09
C TYR A 50 11.10 -4.72 17.50
N PHE A 51 12.41 -4.81 17.24
CA PHE A 51 13.24 -5.97 17.53
C PHE A 51 13.67 -6.06 19.00
N SER A 52 13.54 -4.96 19.75
CA SER A 52 14.18 -4.80 21.06
C SER A 52 15.67 -5.10 20.96
N ALA A 53 16.30 -4.56 19.92
CA ALA A 53 17.74 -4.67 19.61
C ALA A 53 18.46 -3.41 20.10
N SER A 54 19.77 -3.47 20.32
CA SER A 54 20.57 -2.27 20.61
C SER A 54 20.97 -1.56 19.32
N PHE A 55 21.09 -2.30 18.22
CA PHE A 55 21.38 -1.74 16.89
C PHE A 55 20.88 -2.65 15.77
N ILE A 56 20.83 -2.10 14.56
CA ILE A 56 20.65 -2.85 13.32
C ILE A 56 21.77 -2.50 12.34
N ASN A 57 22.03 -3.40 11.40
CA ASN A 57 22.87 -3.17 10.24
C ASN A 57 22.02 -3.27 8.98
N PHE A 58 22.15 -2.29 8.09
CA PHE A 58 21.75 -2.45 6.71
C PHE A 58 22.85 -3.17 5.94
N VAL A 59 22.49 -4.20 5.19
CA VAL A 59 23.42 -4.98 4.38
C VAL A 59 22.89 -5.20 2.97
N ASN A 60 23.78 -5.37 2.00
CA ASN A 60 23.41 -5.75 0.63
C ASN A 60 23.15 -7.26 0.49
N ASP A 61 22.85 -7.69 -0.73
CA ASP A 61 22.63 -9.09 -1.12
C ASP A 61 23.82 -10.03 -0.82
N ARG A 62 25.04 -9.48 -0.76
CA ARG A 62 26.26 -10.18 -0.37
C ARG A 62 26.50 -10.18 1.14
N GLY A 63 25.60 -9.61 1.93
CA GLY A 63 25.70 -9.52 3.39
C GLY A 63 26.74 -8.50 3.89
N ARG A 64 27.23 -7.60 3.02
CA ARG A 64 28.15 -6.53 3.42
C ARG A 64 27.37 -5.34 3.96
N VAL A 65 27.87 -4.74 5.05
CA VAL A 65 27.28 -3.53 5.63
C VAL A 65 27.31 -2.38 4.63
N VAL A 66 26.21 -1.64 4.56
CA VAL A 66 26.04 -0.49 3.69
C VAL A 66 25.56 0.71 4.50
N TYR A 67 25.97 1.90 4.09
CA TYR A 67 25.66 3.15 4.75
C TYR A 67 24.41 3.81 4.15
N ILE A 68 23.76 4.69 4.92
CA ILE A 68 22.47 5.30 4.56
C ILE A 68 22.59 6.19 3.33
N ASP A 69 23.69 6.90 3.18
CA ASP A 69 24.01 7.71 1.99
C ASP A 69 23.96 6.87 0.71
N ALA A 70 24.65 5.74 0.68
CA ALA A 70 24.65 4.85 -0.48
C ALA A 70 23.28 4.24 -0.78
N ILE A 71 22.45 4.05 0.25
CA ILE A 71 21.06 3.60 0.09
C ILE A 71 20.20 4.73 -0.48
N ALA A 72 20.33 5.94 0.06
CA ALA A 72 19.55 7.12 -0.32
C ALA A 72 19.82 7.57 -1.76
N SER A 73 21.05 7.41 -2.25
CA SER A 73 21.40 7.63 -3.65
C SER A 73 20.95 6.50 -4.60
N GLU A 74 20.10 5.56 -4.12
CA GLU A 74 19.53 4.42 -4.87
C GLU A 74 20.57 3.45 -5.47
N ILE A 75 21.82 3.50 -5.01
CA ILE A 75 22.89 2.61 -5.48
C ILE A 75 22.64 1.17 -4.99
N ILE A 76 21.94 1.02 -3.87
CA ILE A 76 21.79 -0.26 -3.17
C ILE A 76 20.31 -0.50 -2.83
N SER A 77 19.68 -1.38 -3.61
CA SER A 77 18.31 -1.88 -3.39
C SER A 77 18.18 -3.28 -4.02
N PRO A 78 17.61 -4.28 -3.34
CA PRO A 78 17.03 -4.22 -1.99
C PRO A 78 18.11 -4.18 -0.88
N VAL A 79 17.71 -3.62 0.26
CA VAL A 79 18.50 -3.55 1.49
C VAL A 79 18.00 -4.61 2.47
N PHE A 80 18.90 -5.40 3.02
CA PHE A 80 18.59 -6.39 4.04
C PHE A 80 18.92 -5.85 5.41
N ILE A 81 18.09 -6.16 6.40
CA ILE A 81 18.30 -5.72 7.79
C ILE A 81 18.85 -6.91 8.59
N ARG A 82 19.90 -6.66 9.37
CA ARG A 82 20.41 -7.59 10.37
C ARG A 82 20.36 -6.92 11.74
N ALA A 83 19.82 -7.61 12.74
CA ALA A 83 19.74 -7.11 14.11
C ALA A 83 20.38 -8.16 15.04
N PRO A 84 21.72 -8.24 15.15
CA PRO A 84 22.41 -9.40 15.74
C PRO A 84 22.00 -9.74 17.17
N ASP A 85 21.68 -8.72 17.96
CA ASP A 85 21.33 -8.82 19.38
C ASP A 85 19.81 -8.74 19.65
N ALA A 86 19.00 -8.76 18.59
CA ALA A 86 17.55 -8.68 18.74
C ALA A 86 17.02 -9.86 19.54
N LYS A 87 16.35 -9.55 20.67
CA LYS A 87 15.69 -10.55 21.51
C LYS A 87 14.58 -11.30 20.77
N LYS A 88 14.04 -10.71 19.70
CA LYS A 88 13.01 -11.30 18.83
C LYS A 88 13.55 -12.13 17.65
N ASN A 89 14.86 -12.36 17.53
CA ASN A 89 15.46 -13.22 16.47
C ASN A 89 15.11 -14.72 16.59
N LEU A 90 14.29 -15.11 17.55
CA LEU A 90 13.94 -16.50 17.82
C LEU A 90 13.04 -17.03 16.68
N ILE A 91 13.65 -17.66 15.66
CA ILE A 91 13.21 -18.88 14.93
C ILE A 91 14.10 -19.19 13.70
N SER A 92 14.93 -18.28 13.18
CA SER A 92 15.68 -18.52 11.93
C SER A 92 17.19 -18.63 12.15
N THR A 93 17.69 -19.84 12.42
CA THR A 93 19.12 -20.12 12.61
C THR A 93 19.98 -19.96 11.35
N GLU A 94 19.40 -19.82 10.15
CA GLU A 94 20.15 -19.60 8.92
C GLU A 94 19.43 -18.59 8.02
N ILE A 95 19.78 -17.31 8.11
CA ILE A 95 19.32 -16.31 7.14
C ILE A 95 20.19 -16.44 5.88
N ILE A 96 19.82 -17.39 5.02
CA ILE A 96 20.35 -17.50 3.66
C ILE A 96 19.73 -16.35 2.84
N ILE A 97 20.46 -15.23 2.74
CA ILE A 97 20.06 -14.05 1.95
C ILE A 97 19.74 -14.43 0.49
N GLN A 98 20.32 -15.53 -0.01
CA GLN A 98 20.17 -15.95 -1.40
C GLN A 98 18.75 -16.39 -1.80
N ASP A 99 17.92 -16.87 -0.87
CA ASP A 99 16.61 -17.47 -1.21
C ASP A 99 15.41 -16.51 -1.08
N LEU A 100 15.68 -15.23 -0.79
CA LEU A 100 14.64 -14.22 -0.51
C LEU A 100 13.86 -13.79 -1.76
N LYS A 101 14.38 -14.03 -2.97
CA LYS A 101 13.65 -13.78 -4.24
C LYS A 101 12.44 -14.70 -4.43
N CYS A 102 12.46 -15.87 -3.81
CA CYS A 102 11.39 -16.88 -3.91
C CYS A 102 10.44 -16.85 -2.70
N CYS A 103 10.66 -15.94 -1.74
CA CYS A 103 9.91 -15.93 -0.49
C CYS A 103 8.52 -15.30 -0.63
N LYS A 104 7.51 -15.98 -0.07
CA LYS A 104 6.21 -15.37 0.20
C LYS A 104 6.30 -14.60 1.52
N PHE A 105 6.12 -13.28 1.46
CA PHE A 105 6.16 -12.41 2.64
C PHE A 105 4.87 -12.52 3.45
N ASP A 106 5.00 -12.68 4.77
CA ASP A 106 3.87 -12.79 5.70
C ASP A 106 3.30 -11.42 6.08
N ARG A 107 4.13 -10.38 6.03
CA ARG A 107 3.74 -9.00 6.29
C ARG A 107 4.47 -8.05 5.34
N LYS A 108 3.68 -7.28 4.60
CA LYS A 108 4.14 -6.18 3.75
C LYS A 108 3.73 -4.86 4.37
N GLN A 109 4.67 -3.93 4.49
CA GLN A 109 4.39 -2.56 4.92
C GLN A 109 4.90 -1.59 3.87
N PHE A 110 4.13 -0.56 3.59
CA PHE A 110 4.47 0.45 2.60
C PHE A 110 4.60 1.77 3.33
N PHE A 111 5.62 2.55 3.01
CA PHE A 111 5.84 3.88 3.57
C PHE A 111 6.09 4.86 2.44
N ILE A 112 5.69 6.11 2.68
CA ILE A 112 5.90 7.22 1.76
C ILE A 112 6.48 8.42 2.50
N ILE A 113 7.25 9.22 1.77
CA ILE A 113 7.70 10.52 2.24
C ILE A 113 6.67 11.56 1.79
N LYS A 114 5.99 12.20 2.74
CA LYS A 114 5.01 13.26 2.48
C LYS A 114 5.29 14.45 3.40
N ASN A 115 5.46 15.64 2.83
CA ASN A 115 5.74 16.87 3.58
C ASN A 115 6.90 16.68 4.58
N SER A 116 8.01 16.10 4.11
CA SER A 116 9.20 15.78 4.92
C SER A 116 8.95 14.86 6.11
N LYS A 117 7.89 14.04 6.06
CA LYS A 117 7.56 13.06 7.10
C LYS A 117 7.39 11.67 6.51
N LEU A 118 7.91 10.68 7.24
CA LEU A 118 7.68 9.27 6.98
C LEU A 118 6.25 8.90 7.42
N VAL A 119 5.41 8.51 6.47
CA VAL A 119 4.01 8.12 6.71
C VAL A 119 3.82 6.67 6.28
N GLU A 120 3.18 5.86 7.13
CA GLU A 120 2.78 4.51 6.73
C GLU A 120 1.65 4.62 5.70
N GLU A 121 1.89 4.02 4.55
CA GLU A 121 0.93 3.96 3.48
C GLU A 121 -0.02 2.79 3.72
N ASN A 122 -1.21 3.14 4.17
CA ASN A 122 -2.30 2.18 4.28
C ASN A 122 -2.85 1.90 2.88
N PHE A 123 -2.25 0.93 2.19
CA PHE A 123 -2.98 0.25 1.12
C PHE A 123 -4.08 -0.55 1.78
N ILE A 124 -5.33 -0.17 1.51
CA ILE A 124 -6.43 -1.12 1.69
C ILE A 124 -6.13 -2.21 0.65
N GLU A 125 -5.69 -3.38 1.09
CA GLU A 125 -5.67 -4.56 0.23
C GLU A 125 -7.12 -4.79 -0.20
N LEU A 126 -7.45 -4.31 -1.40
CA LEU A 126 -8.83 -4.31 -1.88
C LEU A 126 -9.20 -5.76 -2.12
N LYS A 127 -10.03 -6.29 -1.24
CA LYS A 127 -10.55 -7.66 -1.34
C LYS A 127 -11.15 -7.88 -2.72
N GLU A 128 -10.81 -8.99 -3.36
CA GLU A 128 -11.51 -9.42 -4.57
C GLU A 128 -12.90 -9.92 -4.18
N ILE A 129 -13.93 -9.35 -4.81
CA ILE A 129 -15.33 -9.68 -4.54
C ILE A 129 -15.96 -10.14 -5.85
N THR A 130 -16.49 -11.37 -5.83
CA THR A 130 -17.10 -11.96 -7.02
C THR A 130 -18.39 -11.26 -7.41
N TRP A 131 -18.70 -11.21 -8.70
CA TRP A 131 -20.02 -10.77 -9.19
C TRP A 131 -21.20 -11.53 -8.57
N SER A 132 -21.02 -12.82 -8.27
CA SER A 132 -22.03 -13.62 -7.58
C SER A 132 -22.33 -13.11 -6.18
N GLU A 133 -21.36 -12.51 -5.50
CA GLU A 133 -21.58 -11.86 -4.21
C GLU A 133 -22.19 -10.47 -4.40
N ILE A 134 -21.59 -9.64 -5.27
CA ILE A 134 -22.01 -8.25 -5.53
C ILE A 134 -23.50 -8.15 -5.86
N THR A 135 -24.02 -9.07 -6.68
CA THR A 135 -25.42 -9.09 -7.13
C THR A 135 -26.44 -9.37 -6.02
N LYS A 136 -26.01 -9.87 -4.85
CA LYS A 136 -26.89 -10.08 -3.69
C LYS A 136 -27.25 -8.77 -2.98
N HIS A 137 -26.38 -7.77 -3.05
CA HIS A 137 -26.48 -6.52 -2.28
C HIS A 137 -27.28 -5.45 -3.04
N THR A 138 -28.59 -5.67 -3.18
CA THR A 138 -29.52 -4.83 -3.96
C THR A 138 -30.63 -4.16 -3.13
N LYS A 139 -30.62 -4.31 -1.81
CA LYS A 139 -31.73 -3.90 -0.92
C LYS A 139 -31.40 -2.61 -0.20
N ARG A 140 -32.37 -1.75 0.12
CA ARG A 140 -32.13 -0.44 0.79
C ARG A 140 -31.26 -0.49 2.06
N LYS A 141 -31.24 -1.60 2.79
CA LYS A 141 -30.41 -1.78 3.99
C LYS A 141 -29.09 -2.55 3.72
N ASP A 142 -28.83 -2.86 2.46
CA ASP A 142 -27.70 -3.64 1.97
C ASP A 142 -27.50 -3.40 0.45
N CYS A 143 -26.83 -2.30 0.11
CA CYS A 143 -26.64 -1.84 -1.27
C CYS A 143 -25.15 -1.75 -1.61
N TRP A 144 -24.69 -2.54 -2.57
CA TRP A 144 -23.37 -2.37 -3.17
C TRP A 144 -23.50 -1.94 -4.62
N MET A 145 -22.48 -1.28 -5.16
CA MET A 145 -22.36 -1.01 -6.59
C MET A 145 -20.91 -1.03 -7.03
N VAL A 146 -20.69 -1.22 -8.33
CA VAL A 146 -19.36 -1.19 -8.92
C VAL A 146 -19.18 0.08 -9.74
N LEU A 147 -18.05 0.78 -9.54
CA LEU A 147 -17.59 1.87 -10.38
C LEU A 147 -16.11 1.66 -10.69
N TYR A 148 -15.77 1.66 -11.98
CA TYR A 148 -14.39 1.48 -12.47
C TYR A 148 -13.69 0.28 -11.80
N ASN A 149 -14.37 -0.87 -11.79
CA ASN A 149 -13.92 -2.11 -11.19
C ASN A 149 -13.76 -2.11 -9.65
N LYS A 150 -14.11 -1.03 -8.94
CA LYS A 150 -14.12 -0.96 -7.48
C LYS A 150 -15.53 -1.17 -6.93
N VAL A 151 -15.65 -1.95 -5.86
CA VAL A 151 -16.91 -2.26 -5.19
C VAL A 151 -17.11 -1.30 -4.02
N TYR A 152 -18.23 -0.60 -4.00
CA TYR A 152 -18.58 0.36 -2.96
C TYR A 152 -19.80 -0.11 -2.17
N ASN A 153 -19.70 -0.14 -0.84
CA ASN A 153 -20.86 -0.30 0.03
C ASN A 153 -21.53 1.06 0.21
N VAL A 154 -22.63 1.28 -0.51
CA VAL A 154 -23.35 2.56 -0.55
C VAL A 154 -24.56 2.58 0.39
N THR A 155 -24.74 1.58 1.26
CA THR A 155 -25.91 1.42 2.13
C THR A 155 -26.23 2.67 2.96
N ASP A 156 -25.23 3.34 3.53
CA ASP A 156 -25.44 4.58 4.27
C ASP A 156 -25.42 5.82 3.37
N TYR A 157 -24.83 5.70 2.18
CA TYR A 157 -24.68 6.79 1.23
C TYR A 157 -25.97 7.07 0.45
N ILE A 158 -26.78 6.05 0.14
CA ILE A 158 -28.02 6.19 -0.64
C ILE A 158 -28.98 7.26 -0.10
N LYS A 159 -29.02 7.50 1.23
CA LYS A 159 -29.86 8.54 1.86
C LYS A 159 -29.32 9.95 1.65
N LYS A 160 -28.03 10.08 1.39
CA LYS A 160 -27.31 11.34 1.19
C LYS A 160 -27.09 11.64 -0.31
N HIS A 161 -27.48 10.74 -1.20
CA HIS A 161 -27.28 10.89 -2.62
C HIS A 161 -28.11 12.05 -3.19
N PRO A 162 -27.50 13.09 -3.79
CA PRO A 162 -28.23 14.25 -4.29
C PRO A 162 -29.27 13.95 -5.37
N GLY A 163 -29.04 12.92 -6.19
CA GLY A 163 -30.02 12.46 -7.18
C GLY A 163 -31.19 11.66 -6.59
N GLY A 164 -31.22 11.46 -5.27
CA GLY A 164 -32.25 10.69 -4.57
C GLY A 164 -32.24 9.21 -4.94
N ASP A 165 -33.44 8.61 -4.93
CA ASP A 165 -33.65 7.17 -5.13
C ASP A 165 -33.25 6.64 -6.52
N VAL A 166 -32.84 7.51 -7.46
CA VAL A 166 -32.32 7.07 -8.77
C VAL A 166 -31.08 6.17 -8.65
N ILE A 167 -30.35 6.26 -7.54
CA ILE A 167 -29.19 5.42 -7.23
C ILE A 167 -29.53 3.92 -7.16
N PHE A 168 -30.79 3.56 -6.87
CA PHE A 168 -31.22 2.15 -6.86
C PHE A 168 -31.18 1.47 -8.23
N LYS A 169 -31.07 2.23 -9.33
CA LYS A 169 -30.83 1.65 -10.66
C LYS A 169 -29.43 1.04 -10.79
N SER A 170 -28.51 1.46 -9.94
CA SER A 170 -27.08 1.15 -9.95
C SER A 170 -26.67 0.01 -9.02
N VAL A 171 -27.50 -0.34 -8.03
CA VAL A 171 -27.10 -1.31 -6.99
C VAL A 171 -27.07 -2.74 -7.55
N GLY A 172 -26.10 -3.54 -7.08
CA GLY A 172 -25.80 -4.89 -7.54
C GLY A 172 -25.25 -4.98 -8.96
N LYS A 173 -24.78 -3.86 -9.55
CA LYS A 173 -24.36 -3.77 -10.96
C LYS A 173 -23.10 -2.94 -11.13
N ASP A 174 -22.51 -3.03 -12.34
CA ASP A 174 -21.58 -2.01 -12.83
C ASP A 174 -22.36 -0.76 -13.22
N ALA A 175 -22.17 0.31 -12.44
CA ALA A 175 -22.84 1.58 -12.62
C ALA A 175 -21.96 2.60 -13.35
N THR A 176 -20.78 2.22 -13.84
CA THR A 176 -19.78 3.13 -14.40
C THR A 176 -20.34 3.97 -15.54
N LEU A 177 -21.07 3.35 -16.47
CA LEU A 177 -21.67 4.07 -17.61
C LEU A 177 -22.74 5.06 -17.15
N LEU A 178 -23.60 4.65 -16.21
CA LEU A 178 -24.66 5.51 -15.68
C LEU A 178 -24.07 6.67 -14.88
N PHE A 179 -23.02 6.41 -14.10
CA PHE A 179 -22.29 7.42 -13.35
C PHE A 179 -21.63 8.43 -14.30
N ASN A 180 -20.89 7.98 -15.32
CA ASN A 180 -20.27 8.86 -16.31
C ASN A 180 -21.29 9.73 -17.05
N LYS A 181 -22.48 9.19 -17.33
CA LYS A 181 -23.53 9.93 -18.04
C LYS A 181 -24.07 11.11 -17.21
N HIS A 182 -24.23 10.92 -15.90
CA HIS A 182 -24.88 11.91 -15.02
C HIS A 182 -23.89 12.73 -14.18
N HIS A 183 -22.69 12.22 -13.96
CA HIS A 183 -21.67 12.79 -13.07
C HIS A 183 -20.26 12.79 -13.69
N PRO A 184 -20.07 13.22 -14.95
CA PRO A 184 -18.76 13.14 -15.62
C PRO A 184 -17.65 13.96 -14.92
N TRP A 185 -18.04 14.91 -14.07
CA TRP A 185 -17.14 15.80 -13.32
C TRP A 185 -16.84 15.32 -11.90
N VAL A 186 -17.53 14.29 -11.42
CA VAL A 186 -17.45 13.84 -10.02
C VAL A 186 -16.41 12.74 -9.90
N ASN A 187 -15.44 12.90 -9.01
CA ASN A 187 -14.53 11.82 -8.65
C ASN A 187 -15.24 10.88 -7.64
N PRO A 188 -15.50 9.60 -7.99
CA PRO A 188 -16.19 8.66 -7.11
C PRO A 188 -15.40 8.34 -5.84
N GLU A 189 -14.07 8.36 -5.89
CA GLU A 189 -13.22 8.07 -4.72
C GLU A 189 -13.33 9.15 -3.66
N THR A 190 -13.46 10.41 -4.08
CA THR A 190 -13.70 11.53 -3.18
C THR A 190 -15.14 11.54 -2.67
N ALA A 191 -16.11 11.34 -3.58
CA ALA A 191 -17.53 11.37 -3.23
C ALA A 191 -17.95 10.22 -2.30
N MET A 192 -17.31 9.06 -2.41
CA MET A 192 -17.57 7.85 -1.62
C MET A 192 -16.33 7.41 -0.84
N LYS A 193 -15.60 8.40 -0.31
CA LYS A 193 -14.39 8.16 0.48
C LYS A 193 -14.66 7.22 1.65
N GLY A 194 -13.87 6.15 1.75
CA GLY A 194 -13.99 5.14 2.81
C GLY A 194 -15.10 4.10 2.59
N LEU A 195 -15.84 4.16 1.48
CA LEU A 195 -16.90 3.19 1.16
C LEU A 195 -16.44 2.07 0.21
N CYS A 196 -15.23 2.18 -0.34
CA CYS A 196 -14.64 1.14 -1.17
C CYS A 196 -14.29 -0.07 -0.30
N ILE A 197 -14.86 -1.23 -0.63
CA ILE A 197 -14.70 -2.47 0.13
C ILE A 197 -13.90 -3.54 -0.64
N GLY A 198 -13.57 -3.29 -1.92
CA GLY A 198 -12.88 -4.26 -2.74
C GLY A 198 -12.83 -3.93 -4.22
N ILE A 199 -12.36 -4.89 -5.01
CA ILE A 199 -12.38 -4.88 -6.49
C ILE A 199 -13.31 -5.98 -6.99
N ALA A 200 -14.05 -5.69 -8.06
CA ALA A 200 -14.94 -6.66 -8.68
C ALA A 200 -14.12 -7.71 -9.45
N LYS A 201 -14.54 -8.97 -9.35
CA LYS A 201 -13.93 -10.13 -10.01
C LYS A 201 -14.99 -11.03 -10.64
#